data_AF-A0A1Y1L749-F1
#
_entry.id   AF-A0A1Y1L749-F1
#
_cell.length_a   1.000
_cell.length_b   1.000
_cell.length_c   1.000
_cell.angle_alpha   90.00
_cell.angle_beta   90.00
_cell.angle_gamma   90.00
#
_symmetry.space_group_name_H-M   'P 1'
#
loop_
_entity.id
_entity.type
_entity.pdbx_description
1 polymer ?
#
loop_
_entity_poly.entity_id
_entity_poly.type
_entity_poly.pdbx_seq_one_letter_code
_entity_poly.pdbx_strand_id
1 'polypeptide(L)'
;MAVSDRPIFTPGVWGPYYSAMVPGMWLNEGGQSATGKLLDHIIETHPAYATMKTKIGDIHVQQYLSDVLRRLANDRGLECVDFLTTDVHVWPDFHGNRSPVADPTLKGAICGLSLSADEENLAVIYLATVQAVSYGTRHILETLAKSGHNAISSILICGGLCKNPLFIQTQADVANLPIVLPREKESVLLGSAILGACAANYFKDISDAIRSMGGRGTVIKPNVRTTSYHNKKYKVFLRMLEDQMRYREMMH
;
A
#
# COMPACT_ATOMS: atom_id res chain seq x y z
N MET A 1 2.14 -9.79 -5.05
CA MET A 1 2.38 -11.09 -5.72
C MET A 1 1.21 -12.00 -5.42
N ALA A 2 0.74 -12.76 -6.42
CA ALA A 2 -0.28 -13.80 -6.25
C ALA A 2 0.13 -15.04 -7.04
N VAL A 3 -0.15 -16.23 -6.50
CA VAL A 3 0.14 -17.51 -7.16
C VAL A 3 -1.13 -18.30 -7.45
N SER A 4 -1.13 -19.06 -8.54
CA SER A 4 -2.22 -19.95 -8.94
C SER A 4 -1.70 -21.28 -9.50
N ASP A 5 -2.54 -22.31 -9.50
CA ASP A 5 -2.28 -23.63 -10.09
C ASP A 5 -2.35 -23.62 -11.63
N ARG A 6 -3.13 -22.71 -12.20
CA ARG A 6 -3.29 -22.48 -13.64
C ARG A 6 -2.78 -21.10 -14.06
N PRO A 7 -2.42 -20.89 -15.35
CA PRO A 7 -2.07 -19.56 -15.84
C PRO A 7 -3.29 -18.64 -15.83
N ILE A 8 -3.09 -17.42 -15.35
CA ILE A 8 -4.09 -16.34 -15.34
C ILE A 8 -3.43 -15.08 -15.89
N PHE A 9 -3.90 -14.61 -17.04
CA PHE A 9 -3.41 -13.38 -17.68
C PHE A 9 -4.21 -12.18 -17.14
N THR A 10 -3.50 -11.24 -16.52
CA THR A 10 -4.09 -10.07 -15.88
C THR A 10 -3.56 -8.81 -16.56
N PRO A 11 -4.39 -8.00 -17.24
CA PRO A 11 -3.94 -6.77 -17.89
C PRO A 11 -3.20 -5.83 -16.92
N GLY A 12 -2.07 -5.30 -17.38
CA GLY A 12 -1.21 -4.38 -16.61
C GLY A 12 -0.56 -4.97 -15.36
N VAL A 13 -0.57 -6.30 -15.21
CA VAL A 13 0.14 -7.05 -14.19
C VAL A 13 1.11 -8.00 -14.88
N TRP A 14 2.34 -8.11 -14.37
CA TRP A 14 3.34 -8.99 -14.96
C TRP A 14 3.04 -10.47 -14.69
N GLY A 15 3.41 -11.33 -15.64
CA GLY A 15 3.12 -12.76 -15.63
C GLY A 15 1.96 -13.13 -16.56
N PRO A 16 1.42 -14.35 -16.43
CA PRO A 16 1.76 -15.35 -15.42
C PRO A 16 3.11 -16.04 -15.71
N TYR A 17 4.02 -16.08 -14.74
CA TYR A 17 5.33 -16.74 -14.86
C TYR A 17 5.31 -18.12 -14.19
N TYR A 18 5.57 -19.18 -14.96
CA TYR A 18 5.55 -20.55 -14.43
C TYR A 18 6.79 -20.85 -13.57
N SER A 19 6.57 -21.41 -12.38
CA SER A 19 7.61 -21.81 -11.41
C SER A 19 8.61 -20.72 -11.03
N ALA A 20 8.25 -19.45 -11.19
CA ALA A 20 9.15 -18.32 -10.91
C ALA A 20 9.37 -18.04 -9.43
N MET A 21 8.47 -18.50 -8.54
CA MET A 21 8.57 -18.30 -7.09
C MET A 21 8.32 -19.59 -6.31
N VAL A 22 7.20 -20.27 -6.57
CA VAL A 22 6.88 -21.58 -5.98
C VAL A 22 6.90 -22.61 -7.11
N PRO A 23 7.66 -23.72 -7.00
CA PRO A 23 7.68 -24.76 -8.02
C PRO A 23 6.28 -25.28 -8.33
N GLY A 24 5.95 -25.42 -9.63
CA GLY A 24 4.66 -25.92 -10.08
C GLY A 24 3.50 -24.91 -10.03
N MET A 25 3.75 -23.65 -9.65
CA MET A 25 2.74 -22.60 -9.61
C MET A 25 3.03 -21.46 -10.60
N TRP A 26 1.99 -20.74 -11.00
CA TRP A 26 2.06 -19.55 -11.84
C TRP A 26 2.05 -18.28 -11.01
N LEU A 27 3.02 -17.40 -11.20
CA LEU A 27 3.16 -16.13 -10.49
C LEU A 27 2.59 -14.97 -11.31
N ASN A 28 1.72 -14.16 -10.70
CA ASN A 28 1.37 -12.82 -11.15
C ASN A 28 1.99 -11.77 -10.21
N GLU A 29 2.67 -10.78 -10.79
CA GLU A 29 3.39 -9.73 -10.07
C GLU A 29 2.88 -8.34 -10.45
N GLY A 30 1.95 -7.83 -9.63
CA GLY A 30 1.56 -6.42 -9.65
C GLY A 30 2.52 -5.58 -8.82
N GLY A 31 2.68 -4.31 -9.18
CA GLY A 31 3.53 -3.40 -8.43
C GLY A 31 3.07 -1.94 -8.47
N GLN A 32 3.53 -1.18 -7.49
CA GLN A 32 3.42 0.28 -7.44
C GLN A 32 4.83 0.86 -7.46
N SER A 33 5.11 1.76 -8.41
CA SER A 33 6.47 2.25 -8.69
C SER A 33 7.06 3.08 -7.54
N ALA A 34 6.22 3.81 -6.81
CA ALA A 34 6.61 4.60 -5.66
C ALA A 34 5.60 4.43 -4.53
N THR A 35 6.05 3.91 -3.38
CA THR A 35 5.24 3.77 -2.16
C THR A 35 5.92 4.49 -1.00
N GLY A 36 6.97 3.89 -0.40
CA GLY A 36 7.76 4.53 0.65
C GLY A 36 8.36 5.85 0.20
N LYS A 37 9.00 5.87 -0.98
CA LYS A 37 9.58 7.10 -1.52
C LYS A 37 8.56 8.19 -1.84
N LEU A 38 7.32 7.81 -2.18
CA LEU A 38 6.23 8.79 -2.35
C LEU A 38 5.85 9.42 -1.00
N LEU A 39 5.75 8.63 0.06
CA LEU A 39 5.49 9.16 1.41
C LEU A 39 6.61 10.10 1.85
N ASP A 40 7.87 9.70 1.65
CA ASP A 40 9.01 10.54 1.96
C ASP A 40 8.99 11.82 1.14
N HIS A 41 8.69 11.75 -0.16
CA HIS A 41 8.57 12.92 -1.03
C HIS A 41 7.52 13.91 -0.50
N ILE A 42 6.30 13.44 -0.21
CA ILE A 42 5.23 14.28 0.33
C ILE A 42 5.62 14.95 1.65
N ILE A 43 6.32 14.21 2.51
CA ILE A 43 6.82 14.73 3.79
C ILE A 43 7.90 15.79 3.54
N GLU A 44 8.95 15.44 2.79
CA GLU A 44 10.17 16.24 2.63
C GLU A 44 9.95 17.53 1.83
N THR A 45 8.99 17.55 0.90
CA THR A 45 8.73 18.73 0.07
C THR A 45 7.72 19.70 0.66
N HIS A 46 7.06 19.35 1.77
CA HIS A 46 6.07 20.22 2.38
C HIS A 46 6.74 21.41 3.12
N PRO A 47 6.23 22.65 3.01
CA PRO A 47 6.85 23.81 3.66
C PRO A 47 7.05 23.67 5.18
N ALA A 48 6.10 23.02 5.88
CA ALA A 48 6.21 22.76 7.31
C ALA A 48 7.34 21.79 7.72
N TYR A 49 7.92 21.03 6.76
CA TYR A 49 8.85 19.95 7.07
C TYR A 49 10.09 20.42 7.82
N ALA A 50 10.74 21.49 7.37
CA ALA A 50 11.98 21.96 7.98
C ALA A 50 11.77 22.36 9.45
N THR A 51 10.77 23.21 9.72
CA THR A 51 10.43 23.65 11.07
C THR A 51 9.99 22.49 11.96
N MET A 52 9.12 21.61 11.43
CA MET A 52 8.69 20.40 12.13
C MET A 52 9.88 19.49 12.46
N LYS A 53 10.79 19.27 11.51
CA LYS A 53 11.93 18.36 11.68
C LYS A 53 12.87 18.85 12.78
N THR A 54 13.13 20.15 12.86
CA THR A 54 13.89 20.77 13.96
C THR A 54 13.16 20.60 15.29
N LYS A 55 11.84 20.80 15.33
CA LYS A 55 11.02 20.69 16.55
C LYS A 55 10.98 19.28 17.13
N ILE A 56 10.92 18.24 16.29
CA ILE A 56 10.76 16.85 16.75
C ILE A 56 12.09 16.14 17.07
N GLY A 57 13.23 16.68 16.62
CA GLY A 57 14.56 16.08 16.81
C GLY A 57 14.66 14.66 16.25
N ASP A 58 14.99 13.71 17.14
CA ASP A 58 15.20 12.30 16.83
C ASP A 58 13.92 11.47 16.72
N ILE A 59 12.76 12.07 16.99
CA ILE A 59 11.48 11.38 16.81
C ILE A 59 11.28 11.04 15.34
N HIS A 60 10.86 9.80 15.08
CA HIS A 60 10.55 9.33 13.73
C HIS A 60 9.38 10.12 13.13
N VAL A 61 9.58 10.71 11.95
CA VAL A 61 8.64 11.69 11.36
C VAL A 61 7.24 11.10 11.20
N GLN A 62 7.13 9.88 10.67
CA GLN A 62 5.86 9.20 10.46
C GLN A 62 5.12 8.90 11.77
N GLN A 63 5.87 8.67 12.86
CA GLN A 63 5.28 8.49 14.20
C GLN A 63 4.71 9.82 14.69
N TYR A 64 5.49 10.90 14.57
CA TYR A 64 5.02 12.25 14.92
C TYR A 64 3.77 12.66 14.14
N LEU A 65 3.76 12.46 12.82
CA LEU A 65 2.58 12.76 11.98
C LEU A 65 1.36 11.91 12.38
N SER A 66 1.56 10.65 12.77
CA SER A 66 0.49 9.81 13.30
C SER A 66 -0.09 10.38 14.61
N ASP A 67 0.76 10.94 15.48
CA ASP A 67 0.32 11.56 16.72
C ASP A 67 -0.38 12.91 16.48
N VAL A 68 0.06 13.70 15.48
CA VAL A 68 -0.65 14.90 15.00
C VAL A 68 -2.05 14.52 14.51
N LEU A 69 -2.16 13.49 13.67
CA LEU A 69 -3.45 13.00 13.16
C LEU A 69 -4.40 12.57 14.28
N ARG A 70 -3.89 11.86 15.29
CA ARG A 70 -4.72 11.44 16.44
C ARG A 70 -5.24 12.62 17.24
N ARG A 71 -4.39 13.62 17.51
CA ARG A 71 -4.82 14.86 18.18
C ARG A 71 -5.86 15.59 17.35
N LEU A 72 -5.60 15.79 16.06
CA LEU A 72 -6.51 16.48 15.16
C LEU A 72 -7.87 15.77 15.03
N ALA A 73 -7.88 14.43 15.00
CA ALA A 73 -9.12 13.66 15.00
C ALA A 73 -9.91 13.86 16.30
N ASN A 74 -9.25 13.81 17.45
CA ASN A 74 -9.88 14.06 18.75
C ASN A 74 -10.44 15.49 18.85
N ASP A 75 -9.67 16.50 18.44
CA ASP A 75 -10.07 17.91 18.49
C ASP A 75 -11.29 18.18 17.59
N ARG A 76 -11.42 17.42 16.49
CA ARG A 76 -12.58 17.48 15.57
C ARG A 76 -13.72 16.52 15.95
N GLY A 77 -13.60 15.80 17.06
CA GLY A 77 -14.61 14.82 17.50
C GLY A 77 -14.80 13.64 16.54
N LEU A 78 -13.77 13.27 15.78
CA LEU A 78 -13.80 12.17 14.81
C LEU A 78 -13.43 10.86 15.49
N GLU A 79 -14.19 9.80 15.20
CA GLU A 79 -13.93 8.47 15.78
C GLU A 79 -12.68 7.78 15.23
N CYS A 80 -12.26 8.12 14.01
CA CYS A 80 -11.14 7.52 13.30
C CYS A 80 -10.36 8.61 12.53
N VAL A 81 -9.03 8.48 12.49
CA VAL A 81 -8.16 9.41 11.77
C VAL A 81 -8.48 9.44 10.27
N ASP A 82 -8.97 8.33 9.71
CA ASP A 82 -9.30 8.19 8.28
C ASP A 82 -10.21 9.31 7.76
N PHE A 83 -11.15 9.77 8.59
CA PHE A 83 -12.14 10.78 8.25
C PHE A 83 -11.54 12.19 8.11
N LEU A 84 -10.30 12.42 8.58
CA LEU A 84 -9.60 13.70 8.39
C LEU A 84 -9.34 14.04 6.92
N THR A 85 -9.36 13.04 6.05
CA THR A 85 -9.11 13.21 4.62
C THR A 85 -10.38 13.29 3.79
N THR A 86 -11.55 13.54 4.40
CA THR A 86 -12.85 13.50 3.69
C THR A 86 -12.82 14.29 2.38
N ASP A 87 -12.25 15.50 2.42
CA ASP A 87 -12.16 16.39 1.26
C ASP A 87 -10.79 16.40 0.56
N VAL A 88 -9.82 15.59 1.01
CA VAL A 88 -8.45 15.55 0.46
C VAL A 88 -8.20 14.21 -0.21
N HIS A 89 -7.93 14.21 -1.52
CA HIS A 89 -7.75 13.00 -2.31
C HIS A 89 -6.42 13.03 -3.06
N VAL A 90 -5.75 11.87 -3.16
CA VAL A 90 -4.47 11.74 -3.83
C VAL A 90 -4.55 10.63 -4.88
N TRP A 91 -4.09 10.94 -6.09
CA TRP A 91 -3.70 9.94 -7.09
C TRP A 91 -2.18 9.72 -6.97
N PRO A 92 -1.70 8.50 -6.65
CA PRO A 92 -0.35 8.27 -6.12
C PRO A 92 0.71 8.05 -7.21
N ASP A 93 0.35 7.98 -8.49
CA ASP A 93 1.31 7.65 -9.57
C ASP A 93 2.20 8.84 -9.98
N PHE A 94 2.98 9.36 -9.03
CA PHE A 94 3.98 10.42 -9.24
C PHE A 94 5.15 9.96 -10.13
N HIS A 95 5.31 8.64 -10.28
CA HIS A 95 6.33 8.00 -11.11
C HIS A 95 5.70 7.02 -12.12
N GLY A 96 4.54 7.38 -12.66
CA GLY A 96 3.77 6.51 -13.55
C GLY A 96 3.12 5.33 -12.82
N ASN A 97 2.18 4.68 -13.48
CA ASN A 97 1.52 3.49 -12.96
C ASN A 97 2.14 2.22 -13.54
N ARG A 98 2.68 1.36 -12.68
CA ARG A 98 3.11 0.02 -13.08
C ARG A 98 1.92 -0.94 -13.22
N SER A 99 1.05 -0.99 -12.21
CA SER A 99 -0.13 -1.85 -12.21
C SER A 99 -1.33 -1.17 -11.53
N PRO A 100 -2.57 -1.44 -11.99
CA PRO A 100 -2.93 -2.28 -13.14
C PRO A 100 -3.06 -1.49 -14.46
N VAL A 101 -2.81 -0.18 -14.48
CA VAL A 101 -2.98 0.66 -15.69
C VAL A 101 -1.85 0.45 -16.68
N ALA A 102 -0.62 0.19 -16.18
CA ALA A 102 0.58 0.02 -16.99
C ALA A 102 0.85 1.20 -17.93
N ASP A 103 0.70 2.42 -17.41
CA ASP A 103 1.02 3.66 -18.10
C ASP A 103 2.12 4.42 -17.33
N PRO A 104 3.38 4.43 -17.84
CA PRO A 104 4.49 5.13 -17.20
C PRO A 104 4.38 6.66 -17.30
N THR A 105 3.48 7.17 -18.15
CA THR A 105 3.29 8.61 -18.36
C THR A 105 2.34 9.23 -17.34
N LEU A 106 1.59 8.42 -16.58
CA LEU A 106 0.69 8.92 -15.53
C LEU A 106 1.42 9.81 -14.52
N LYS A 107 0.70 10.81 -14.02
CA LYS A 107 1.21 11.79 -13.06
C LYS A 107 0.35 11.79 -11.81
N GLY A 108 0.98 12.15 -10.70
CA GLY A 108 0.31 12.37 -9.42
C GLY A 108 -0.68 13.53 -9.48
N ALA A 109 -1.71 13.47 -8.64
CA ALA A 109 -2.64 14.57 -8.46
C ALA A 109 -3.08 14.65 -7.00
N ILE A 110 -3.26 15.86 -6.48
CA ILE A 110 -3.83 16.12 -5.16
C ILE A 110 -5.03 17.04 -5.33
N CYS A 111 -6.18 16.62 -4.80
CA CYS A 111 -7.42 17.39 -4.78
C CYS A 111 -7.77 17.76 -3.33
N GLY A 112 -8.41 18.92 -3.14
CA GLY A 112 -8.77 19.43 -1.81
C GLY A 112 -7.72 20.31 -1.14
N LEU A 113 -6.83 20.93 -1.93
CA LEU A 113 -5.82 21.84 -1.39
C LEU A 113 -6.44 23.14 -0.85
N SER A 114 -5.83 23.66 0.20
CA SER A 114 -6.14 24.97 0.79
C SER A 114 -4.87 25.82 0.88
N LEU A 115 -4.98 27.06 1.38
CA LEU A 115 -3.82 27.93 1.60
C LEU A 115 -3.02 27.57 2.87
N SER A 116 -3.48 26.59 3.67
CA SER A 116 -2.76 26.13 4.86
C SER A 116 -1.49 25.38 4.46
N ALA A 117 -0.40 25.66 5.17
CA ALA A 117 0.90 25.01 4.98
C ALA A 117 1.56 24.67 6.33
N ASP A 118 0.74 24.37 7.34
CA ASP A 118 1.17 24.01 8.70
C ASP A 118 1.40 22.50 8.87
N GLU A 119 1.76 22.09 10.10
CA GLU A 119 2.02 20.68 10.43
C GLU A 119 0.77 19.80 10.33
N GLU A 120 -0.42 20.35 10.59
CA GLU A 120 -1.68 19.62 10.48
C GLU A 120 -2.03 19.34 9.01
N ASN A 121 -1.82 20.34 8.14
CA ASN A 121 -1.97 20.19 6.71
C ASN A 121 -1.03 19.10 6.17
N LEU A 122 0.25 19.13 6.56
CA LEU A 122 1.20 18.07 6.22
C LEU A 122 0.72 16.69 6.65
N ALA A 123 0.25 16.57 7.89
CA ALA A 123 -0.23 15.31 8.43
C ALA A 123 -1.44 14.78 7.65
N VAL A 124 -2.39 15.65 7.27
CA VAL A 124 -3.57 15.28 6.47
C VAL A 124 -3.19 14.85 5.05
N ILE A 125 -2.29 15.58 4.37
CA ILE A 125 -1.82 15.19 3.02
C ILE A 125 -1.04 13.86 3.09
N TYR A 126 -0.23 13.68 4.13
CA TYR A 126 0.47 12.42 4.39
C TYR A 126 -0.53 11.25 4.57
N LEU A 127 -1.58 11.42 5.38
CA LEU A 127 -2.62 10.40 5.55
C LEU A 127 -3.35 10.11 4.24
N ALA A 128 -3.71 11.14 3.46
CA ALA A 128 -4.36 10.96 2.17
C ALA A 128 -3.47 10.20 1.19
N THR A 129 -2.15 10.40 1.25
CA THR A 129 -1.16 9.68 0.46
C THR A 129 -1.03 8.22 0.91
N VAL A 130 -1.00 7.94 2.22
CA VAL A 130 -1.05 6.58 2.77
C VAL A 130 -2.29 5.84 2.26
N GLN A 131 -3.46 6.47 2.36
CA GLN A 131 -4.71 5.91 1.83
C GLN A 131 -4.67 5.70 0.31
N ALA A 132 -4.10 6.63 -0.46
CA ALA A 132 -3.96 6.51 -1.91
C ALA A 132 -3.08 5.34 -2.33
N VAL A 133 -1.96 5.12 -1.65
CA VAL A 133 -1.12 3.93 -1.88
C VAL A 133 -1.93 2.66 -1.62
N SER A 134 -2.71 2.62 -0.53
CA SER A 134 -3.59 1.49 -0.22
C SER A 134 -4.73 1.31 -1.25
N TYR A 135 -5.31 2.38 -1.77
CA TYR A 135 -6.29 2.31 -2.87
C TYR A 135 -5.67 1.74 -4.15
N GLY A 136 -4.40 2.09 -4.44
CA GLY A 136 -3.64 1.47 -5.52
C GLY A 136 -3.46 -0.04 -5.32
N THR A 137 -3.17 -0.50 -4.09
CA THR A 137 -3.16 -1.94 -3.81
C THR A 137 -4.53 -2.58 -4.00
N ARG A 138 -5.61 -1.96 -3.50
CA ARG A 138 -6.98 -2.45 -3.73
C ARG A 138 -7.29 -2.55 -5.22
N HIS A 139 -6.89 -1.58 -6.02
CA HIS A 139 -7.08 -1.61 -7.47
C HIS A 139 -6.39 -2.82 -8.12
N ILE A 140 -5.15 -3.13 -7.71
CA ILE A 140 -4.45 -4.34 -8.16
C ILE A 140 -5.20 -5.61 -7.73
N LEU A 141 -5.66 -5.70 -6.48
CA LEU A 141 -6.40 -6.86 -5.96
C LEU A 141 -7.71 -7.08 -6.72
N GLU A 142 -8.47 -6.03 -6.99
CA GLU A 142 -9.71 -6.11 -7.74
C GLU A 142 -9.45 -6.52 -9.20
N THR A 143 -8.37 -6.05 -9.83
CA THR A 143 -8.00 -6.46 -11.19
C THR A 143 -7.57 -7.93 -11.26
N LEU A 144 -6.83 -8.43 -10.27
CA LEU A 144 -6.50 -9.85 -10.14
C LEU A 144 -7.78 -10.69 -9.99
N ALA A 145 -8.69 -10.28 -9.10
CA ALA A 145 -9.96 -10.98 -8.89
C ALA A 145 -10.82 -11.01 -10.18
N LYS A 146 -10.94 -9.88 -10.88
CA LYS A 146 -11.65 -9.78 -12.16
C LYS A 146 -11.05 -10.67 -13.25
N SER A 147 -9.74 -10.91 -13.20
CA SER A 147 -9.03 -11.77 -14.17
C SER A 147 -9.17 -13.26 -13.85
N GLY A 148 -9.85 -13.63 -12.76
CA GLY A 148 -10.19 -15.01 -12.42
C GLY A 148 -9.26 -15.64 -11.38
N HIS A 149 -8.50 -14.85 -10.63
CA HIS A 149 -7.84 -15.34 -9.42
C HIS A 149 -8.88 -15.74 -8.36
N ASN A 150 -8.57 -16.79 -7.59
CA ASN A 150 -9.36 -17.18 -6.42
C ASN A 150 -9.43 -16.03 -5.41
N ALA A 151 -10.46 -16.04 -4.57
CA ALA A 151 -10.63 -15.06 -3.51
C ALA A 151 -9.40 -15.03 -2.59
N ILE A 152 -8.73 -13.88 -2.55
CA ILE A 152 -7.59 -13.64 -1.66
C ILE A 152 -8.14 -13.46 -0.24
N SER A 153 -7.74 -14.35 0.68
CA SER A 153 -8.24 -14.35 2.06
C SER A 153 -7.48 -13.42 3.00
N SER A 154 -6.26 -13.02 2.64
CA SER A 154 -5.37 -12.20 3.46
C SER A 154 -4.21 -11.66 2.64
N ILE A 155 -3.60 -10.58 3.11
CA ILE A 155 -2.40 -9.98 2.49
C ILE A 155 -1.22 -10.18 3.44
N LEU A 156 -0.19 -10.89 2.99
CA LEU A 156 1.10 -10.90 3.68
C LEU A 156 1.87 -9.63 3.32
N ILE A 157 2.35 -8.91 4.33
CA ILE A 157 3.10 -7.66 4.14
C ILE A 157 4.54 -7.80 4.65
N CYS A 158 5.50 -7.23 3.94
CA CYS A 158 6.91 -7.20 4.33
C CYS A 158 7.58 -5.87 3.93
N GLY A 159 8.80 -5.62 4.41
CA GLY A 159 9.60 -4.44 4.07
C GLY A 159 9.39 -3.23 4.99
N GLY A 160 10.04 -2.11 4.65
CA GLY A 160 10.17 -0.95 5.56
C GLY A 160 8.85 -0.33 6.02
N LEU A 161 7.82 -0.31 5.16
CA LEU A 161 6.49 0.22 5.50
C LEU A 161 5.76 -0.59 6.58
N CYS A 162 6.21 -1.82 6.87
CA CYS A 162 5.69 -2.61 7.99
C CYS A 162 6.03 -2.02 9.36
N LYS A 163 6.95 -1.05 9.43
CA LYS A 163 7.26 -0.32 10.66
C LYS A 163 6.24 0.79 10.96
N ASN A 164 5.32 1.06 10.05
CA ASN A 164 4.32 2.12 10.17
C ASN A 164 2.93 1.52 10.48
N PRO A 165 2.47 1.60 11.75
CA PRO A 165 1.17 1.04 12.14
C PRO A 165 -0.01 1.67 11.42
N LEU A 166 0.05 2.97 11.12
CA LEU A 166 -0.98 3.67 10.37
C LEU A 166 -1.12 3.09 8.97
N PHE A 167 0.01 2.85 8.28
CA PHE A 167 0.01 2.25 6.95
C PHE A 167 -0.56 0.82 6.97
N ILE A 168 -0.16 -0.01 7.94
CA ILE A 168 -0.65 -1.40 8.04
C ILE A 168 -2.16 -1.43 8.27
N GLN A 169 -2.67 -0.60 9.21
CA GLN A 169 -4.11 -0.56 9.48
C GLN A 169 -4.89 -0.03 8.27
N THR A 170 -4.41 1.05 7.63
CA THR A 170 -5.04 1.60 6.42
C THR A 170 -5.09 0.56 5.30
N GLN A 171 -4.02 -0.23 5.13
CA GLN A 171 -3.99 -1.31 4.15
C GLN A 171 -5.08 -2.36 4.41
N ALA A 172 -5.25 -2.75 5.67
CA ALA A 172 -6.30 -3.69 6.08
C ALA A 172 -7.69 -3.12 5.77
N ASP A 173 -7.94 -1.88 6.20
CA ASP A 173 -9.23 -1.20 6.11
C ASP A 173 -9.65 -0.96 4.66
N VAL A 174 -8.71 -0.50 3.83
CA VAL A 174 -8.95 -0.21 2.41
C VAL A 174 -9.16 -1.47 1.60
N ALA A 175 -8.30 -2.48 1.77
CA ALA A 175 -8.44 -3.76 1.07
C ALA A 175 -9.60 -4.60 1.61
N ASN A 176 -10.11 -4.26 2.80
CA ASN A 176 -11.09 -5.04 3.56
C ASN A 176 -10.65 -6.51 3.71
N LEU A 177 -9.36 -6.71 3.96
CA LEU A 177 -8.73 -8.03 4.11
C LEU A 177 -7.81 -8.01 5.33
N PRO A 178 -7.69 -9.13 6.07
CA PRO A 178 -6.70 -9.25 7.12
C PRO A 178 -5.27 -9.08 6.56
N ILE A 179 -4.46 -8.28 7.24
CA ILE A 179 -3.03 -8.16 6.98
C ILE A 179 -2.28 -9.12 7.91
N VAL A 180 -1.42 -9.96 7.35
CA VAL A 180 -0.52 -10.82 8.10
C VAL A 180 0.84 -10.12 8.15
N LEU A 181 1.23 -9.69 9.35
CA LEU A 181 2.54 -9.09 9.62
C LEU A 181 3.48 -10.18 10.18
N PRO A 182 4.52 -10.60 9.44
CA PRO A 182 5.47 -11.59 9.95
C PRO A 182 6.22 -11.05 11.17
N ARG A 183 6.52 -11.92 12.14
CA ARG A 183 7.38 -11.57 13.29
C ARG A 183 8.82 -11.36 12.86
N GLU A 184 9.29 -12.13 11.88
CA GLU A 184 10.58 -11.91 11.24
C GLU A 184 10.49 -10.68 10.32
N LYS A 185 11.33 -9.69 10.59
CA LYS A 185 11.31 -8.41 9.89
C LYS A 185 12.05 -8.50 8.56
N GLU A 186 13.05 -9.37 8.47
CA GLU A 186 13.91 -9.51 7.29
C GLU A 186 13.44 -10.66 6.38
N SER A 187 12.25 -10.50 5.78
CA SER A 187 11.61 -11.57 5.00
C SER A 187 12.44 -12.04 3.80
N VAL A 188 13.24 -11.16 3.19
CA VAL A 188 14.13 -11.52 2.07
C VAL A 188 15.29 -12.39 2.55
N LEU A 189 15.91 -12.04 3.68
CA LEU A 189 16.99 -12.84 4.27
C LEU A 189 16.48 -14.22 4.69
N LEU A 190 15.29 -14.28 5.30
CA LEU A 190 14.65 -15.54 5.66
C LEU A 190 14.35 -16.40 4.42
N GLY A 191 13.82 -15.80 3.35
CA GLY A 191 13.57 -16.49 2.08
C GLY A 191 14.84 -17.10 1.50
N SER A 192 15.95 -16.34 1.48
CA SER A 192 17.25 -16.85 1.02
C SER A 192 17.76 -18.00 1.90
N ALA A 193 17.59 -17.92 3.22
CA ALA A 193 17.97 -18.98 4.14
C ALA A 193 17.15 -20.27 3.93
N ILE A 194 15.84 -20.14 3.67
CA ILE A 194 14.95 -21.25 3.32
C ILE A 194 15.46 -21.96 2.07
N LEU A 195 15.79 -21.20 1.02
CA LEU A 195 16.32 -21.76 -0.23
C LEU A 195 17.67 -22.44 0.00
N GLY A 196 18.55 -21.86 0.81
CA GLY A 196 19.82 -22.47 1.20
C GLY A 196 19.66 -23.80 1.95
N ALA A 197 18.69 -23.87 2.88
CA ALA A 197 18.39 -25.10 3.62
C ALA A 197 17.83 -26.20 2.72
N CYS A 198 16.99 -25.85 1.74
CA CYS A 198 16.54 -26.78 0.70
C CYS A 198 17.70 -27.29 -0.16
N ALA A 199 18.59 -26.40 -0.61
CA ALA A 199 19.75 -26.77 -1.42
C ALA A 199 20.74 -27.67 -0.67
N ALA A 200 20.85 -27.51 0.66
CA ALA A 200 21.62 -28.39 1.53
C ALA A 200 20.94 -29.74 1.83
N ASN A 201 19.76 -30.01 1.25
CA ASN A 201 18.93 -31.19 1.51
C ASN A 201 18.55 -31.36 2.99
N TYR A 202 18.45 -30.26 3.74
CA TYR A 202 18.00 -30.30 5.14
C TYR A 202 16.47 -30.52 5.23
N PHE A 203 15.74 -30.09 4.20
CA PHE A 203 14.30 -30.30 4.05
C PHE A 203 14.00 -31.03 2.75
N LYS A 204 12.88 -31.76 2.70
CA LYS A 204 12.48 -32.54 1.53
C LYS A 204 12.17 -31.67 0.31
N ASP A 205 11.47 -30.57 0.53
CA ASP A 205 11.03 -29.64 -0.50
C ASP A 205 10.86 -28.22 0.08
N ILE A 206 10.59 -27.25 -0.80
CA ILE A 206 10.40 -25.85 -0.41
C ILE A 206 9.17 -25.67 0.50
N SER A 207 8.11 -26.48 0.32
CA SER A 207 6.92 -26.37 1.17
C SER A 207 7.22 -26.76 2.61
N ASP A 208 7.97 -27.84 2.80
CA ASP A 208 8.43 -28.32 4.10
C ASP A 208 9.34 -27.29 4.80
N ALA A 209 10.29 -26.71 4.06
CA ALA A 209 11.16 -25.66 4.58
C ALA A 209 10.38 -24.40 4.97
N ILE A 210 9.43 -23.95 4.15
CA ILE A 210 8.56 -22.80 4.47
C ILE A 210 7.72 -23.07 5.73
N ARG A 211 7.15 -24.27 5.89
CA ARG A 211 6.37 -24.63 7.09
C ARG A 211 7.24 -24.60 8.35
N SER A 212 8.47 -25.07 8.25
CA SER A 212 9.38 -25.19 9.39
C SER A 212 10.03 -23.85 9.76
N MET A 213 10.39 -23.03 8.77
CA MET A 213 11.19 -21.82 8.96
C MET A 213 10.40 -20.52 8.79
N GLY A 214 9.24 -20.54 8.11
CA GLY A 214 8.46 -19.34 7.76
C GLY A 214 7.93 -18.55 8.95
N GLY A 215 8.01 -19.12 10.16
CA GLY A 215 7.75 -18.42 11.40
C GLY A 215 6.27 -18.18 11.67
N ARG A 216 5.99 -17.15 12.47
CA ARG A 216 4.63 -16.75 12.87
C ARG A 216 4.39 -15.29 12.51
N GLY A 217 3.13 -14.92 12.33
CA GLY A 217 2.72 -13.54 12.10
C GLY A 217 1.65 -13.07 13.08
N THR A 218 1.50 -11.76 13.18
CA THR A 218 0.37 -11.11 13.83
C THR A 218 -0.66 -10.74 12.77
N VAL A 219 -1.94 -10.98 13.05
CA VAL A 219 -3.04 -10.64 12.14
C VAL A 219 -3.64 -9.31 12.55
N ILE A 220 -3.61 -8.35 11.63
CA ILE A 220 -4.31 -7.07 11.76
C ILE A 220 -5.59 -7.16 10.95
N LYS A 221 -6.74 -6.95 11.62
CA LYS A 221 -8.06 -7.04 10.98
C LYS A 221 -8.51 -5.66 10.50
N PRO A 222 -9.31 -5.59 9.42
CA PRO A 222 -9.94 -4.35 9.00
C PRO A 222 -10.87 -3.80 10.09
N ASN A 223 -10.89 -2.49 10.24
CA ASN A 223 -11.86 -1.75 11.03
C ASN A 223 -13.14 -1.57 10.22
N VAL A 224 -14.19 -2.32 10.58
CA VAL A 224 -15.49 -2.30 9.88
C VAL A 224 -16.16 -0.91 9.85
N ARG A 225 -15.79 -0.01 10.77
CA ARG A 225 -16.35 1.35 10.83
C ARG A 225 -15.91 2.24 9.68
N THR A 226 -14.73 2.00 9.11
CA THR A 226 -14.17 2.80 8.01
C THR A 226 -14.51 2.23 6.64
N THR A 227 -15.09 1.03 6.55
CA THR A 227 -15.38 0.33 5.28
C THR A 227 -16.22 1.17 4.31
N SER A 228 -17.33 1.77 4.78
CA SER A 228 -18.19 2.61 3.93
C SER A 228 -17.46 3.86 3.43
N TYR A 229 -16.61 4.45 4.28
CA TYR A 229 -15.80 5.61 3.94
C TYR A 229 -14.77 5.28 2.85
N HIS A 230 -13.97 4.22 3.04
CA HIS A 230 -12.98 3.81 2.05
C HIS A 230 -13.61 3.36 0.74
N ASN A 231 -14.81 2.78 0.75
CA ASN A 231 -15.55 2.49 -0.47
C ASN A 231 -15.93 3.77 -1.25
N LYS A 232 -16.31 4.85 -0.57
CA LYS A 232 -16.56 6.15 -1.22
C LYS A 232 -15.26 6.76 -1.75
N LYS A 233 -14.20 6.77 -0.94
CA LYS A 233 -12.87 7.28 -1.34
C LYS A 233 -12.30 6.52 -2.53
N TYR A 234 -12.49 5.21 -2.58
CA TYR A 234 -12.05 4.38 -3.69
C TYR A 234 -12.80 4.70 -5.01
N LYS A 235 -14.08 5.05 -4.95
CA LYS A 235 -14.81 5.57 -6.13
C LYS A 235 -14.19 6.89 -6.62
N VAL A 236 -13.84 7.80 -5.71
CA VAL A 236 -13.14 9.05 -6.07
C VAL A 236 -11.76 8.74 -6.66
N PHE A 237 -11.01 7.80 -6.08
CA PHE A 237 -9.70 7.37 -6.59
C PHE A 237 -9.78 6.90 -8.04
N LEU A 238 -10.73 6.02 -8.38
CA LEU A 238 -10.94 5.59 -9.76
C LEU A 238 -11.37 6.74 -10.68
N ARG A 239 -12.23 7.63 -10.18
CA ARG A 239 -12.67 8.81 -10.93
C ARG A 239 -11.53 9.79 -11.24
N MET A 240 -10.56 9.96 -10.34
CA MET A 240 -9.38 10.79 -10.58
C MET A 240 -8.54 10.29 -11.77
N LEU A 241 -8.46 8.97 -11.97
CA LEU A 241 -7.80 8.39 -13.16
C LEU A 241 -8.58 8.73 -14.43
N GLU A 242 -9.90 8.52 -14.43
CA GLU A 242 -10.75 8.84 -15.59
C GLU A 242 -10.65 10.32 -15.96
N ASP A 243 -10.71 11.21 -14.97
CA ASP A 243 -10.63 12.65 -15.20
C ASP A 243 -9.23 13.04 -15.71
N GLN A 244 -8.15 12.42 -15.22
CA GLN A 244 -6.80 12.65 -15.76
C GLN A 244 -6.70 12.26 -17.25
N MET A 245 -7.34 11.16 -17.67
CA MET A 245 -7.38 10.77 -19.09
C MET A 245 -8.19 11.76 -19.92
N ARG A 246 -9.36 12.20 -19.44
CA ARG A 246 -10.17 13.22 -20.11
C ARG A 246 -9.43 14.55 -20.26
N TYR A 247 -8.67 14.98 -19.25
CA TYR A 247 -7.87 16.20 -19.36
C TYR A 247 -6.81 16.09 -20.47
N ARG A 248 -6.21 14.90 -20.66
CA ARG A 248 -5.28 14.68 -21.78
C ARG A 248 -5.99 14.76 -23.13
N GLU A 249 -7.13 14.09 -23.26
CA GLU A 249 -7.94 14.11 -24.48
C GLU A 249 -8.39 15.52 -24.85
N MET A 250 -8.74 16.38 -23.89
CA MET A 250 -9.16 17.76 -24.15
C MET A 250 -8.02 18.67 -24.64
N MET A 251 -6.77 18.31 -24.33
CA MET A 251 -5.59 19.11 -24.69
C MET A 251 -4.95 18.66 -26.01
N HIS A 252 -5.48 17.61 -26.65
CA HIS A 252 -5.00 17.02 -27.90
C HIS A 252 -6.09 17.03 -28.97
#